data_AF-A0A510VB51-F1
#
_entry.id   AF-A0A510VB51-F1
#
_cell.length_a   1.000
_cell.length_b   1.000
_cell.length_c   1.000
_cell.angle_alpha   90.00
_cell.angle_beta   90.00
_cell.angle_gamma   90.00
#
_symmetry.space_group_name_H-M   'P 1'
#
loop_
_entity.id
_entity.type
_entity.pdbx_description
1 polymer ?
#
loop_
_entity_poly.entity_id
_entity_poly.type
_entity_poly.pdbx_seq_one_letter_code
_entity_poly.pdbx_strand_id
1 'polypeptide(L)'
;MTPQVSPDRGRPLQGGRPPSFPDAVGDHGEMPVPSPAPRGERGLLPQPRPAGDDAVRPMPPPRPVTRVYADGSALSRYLVGAPCRDHWLAWAAEHESQLVTTPLGLTELRRVAQPRGVEATGVAHDVGERVEVIRFSDQTLRAATKVSGVLRPFVALHIGAALAHPDVGAVATYDVELAQVSALHGLTVVSPGWPSSWWEREG
;
A
#
# COMPACT_ATOMS: atom_id res chain seq x y z
N MET A 1 29.68 -7.03 -48.41
CA MET A 1 28.32 -7.10 -49.00
C MET A 1 27.34 -6.93 -47.87
N THR A 2 26.68 -5.77 -47.83
CA THR A 2 25.81 -5.31 -46.75
C THR A 2 24.50 -4.87 -47.40
N PRO A 3 23.33 -5.25 -46.87
CA PRO A 3 22.09 -4.51 -47.14
C PRO A 3 21.55 -3.94 -45.82
N GLN A 4 21.70 -2.63 -45.60
CA GLN A 4 20.71 -1.57 -45.85
C GLN A 4 19.38 -1.72 -45.09
N VAL A 5 19.26 -0.88 -44.06
CA VAL A 5 18.03 -0.46 -43.39
C VAL A 5 17.40 0.66 -44.20
N SER A 6 16.06 0.68 -44.32
CA SER A 6 15.30 1.90 -44.63
C SER A 6 14.00 1.95 -43.81
N PRO A 7 13.56 3.13 -43.32
CA PRO A 7 12.54 3.26 -42.30
C PRO A 7 11.16 3.60 -42.89
N ASP A 8 10.10 2.96 -42.40
CA ASP A 8 8.73 3.37 -42.72
C ASP A 8 8.22 4.37 -41.67
N ARG A 9 7.92 5.58 -42.15
CA ARG A 9 7.25 6.66 -41.42
C ARG A 9 5.86 6.85 -42.02
N GLY A 10 4.82 6.69 -41.20
CA GLY A 10 3.59 7.46 -41.38
C GLY A 10 2.31 6.76 -40.95
N ARG A 11 1.66 7.29 -39.90
CA ARG A 11 0.49 8.18 -40.06
C ARG A 11 0.07 8.78 -38.71
N PRO A 12 -0.36 10.07 -38.70
CA PRO A 12 -0.79 10.75 -37.48
C PRO A 12 -2.22 10.37 -37.08
N LEU A 13 -2.45 10.21 -35.77
CA LEU A 13 -3.77 10.04 -35.17
C LEU A 13 -4.52 11.38 -35.23
N GLN A 14 -5.60 11.45 -35.99
CA GLN A 14 -6.51 12.59 -36.03
C GLN A 14 -7.23 12.75 -34.68
N GLY A 15 -7.30 14.00 -34.22
CA GLY A 15 -7.92 14.40 -32.97
C GLY A 15 -9.44 14.19 -32.97
N GLY A 16 -9.92 13.52 -31.93
CA GLY A 16 -11.33 13.48 -31.56
C GLY A 16 -11.75 14.79 -30.90
N ARG A 17 -12.81 15.39 -31.44
CA ARG A 17 -13.48 16.60 -30.94
C ARG A 17 -14.24 16.26 -29.64
N PRO A 18 -14.17 17.09 -28.58
CA PRO A 18 -14.97 16.88 -27.37
C PRO A 18 -16.46 17.18 -27.62
N PRO A 19 -17.39 16.50 -26.92
CA PRO A 19 -18.82 16.74 -27.07
C PRO A 19 -19.24 18.09 -26.46
N SER A 20 -20.13 18.78 -27.17
CA SER A 20 -20.78 20.03 -26.77
C SER A 20 -21.86 19.79 -25.72
N PHE A 21 -21.84 20.55 -24.63
CA PHE A 21 -22.91 20.60 -23.62
C PHE A 21 -23.94 21.67 -24.00
N PRO A 22 -25.25 21.41 -23.87
CA PRO A 22 -26.27 22.45 -24.01
C PRO A 22 -26.43 23.27 -22.72
N ASP A 23 -26.57 24.59 -22.90
CA ASP A 23 -26.92 25.56 -21.87
C ASP A 23 -28.32 25.28 -21.29
N ALA A 24 -28.40 25.21 -19.96
CA ALA A 24 -29.67 25.20 -19.22
C ALA A 24 -29.73 26.43 -18.30
N VAL A 25 -30.56 27.39 -18.71
CA VAL A 25 -31.00 28.54 -17.92
C VAL A 25 -32.41 28.26 -17.41
N GLY A 26 -32.69 28.61 -16.16
CA GLY A 26 -33.99 28.54 -15.48
C GLY A 26 -33.89 27.69 -14.21
N ASP A 27 -34.41 28.03 -13.04
CA ASP A 27 -35.40 29.03 -12.65
C ASP A 27 -35.24 29.22 -11.12
N HIS A 28 -35.29 30.47 -10.64
CA HIS A 28 -35.15 30.78 -9.20
C HIS A 28 -36.51 30.62 -8.51
N GLY A 29 -36.80 29.40 -8.08
CA GLY A 29 -37.95 29.09 -7.23
C GLY A 29 -37.72 29.53 -5.78
N GLU A 30 -38.47 30.54 -5.37
CA GLU A 30 -38.60 31.11 -4.01
C GLU A 30 -39.06 30.04 -2.99
N MET A 31 -38.28 29.84 -1.92
CA MET A 31 -38.63 28.93 -0.81
C MET A 31 -39.42 29.69 0.27
N PRO A 32 -40.63 29.25 0.68
CA PRO A 32 -41.41 29.92 1.72
C PRO A 32 -40.85 29.64 3.13
N VAL A 33 -40.74 30.70 3.92
CA VAL A 33 -40.32 30.71 5.32
C VAL A 33 -41.50 30.32 6.24
N PRO A 34 -41.39 29.29 7.09
CA PRO A 34 -42.44 28.99 8.07
C PRO A 34 -42.38 29.95 9.28
N SER A 35 -43.53 30.53 9.62
CA SER A 35 -43.76 31.40 10.79
C SER A 35 -43.64 30.65 12.14
N PRO A 36 -43.31 31.37 13.23
CA PRO A 36 -43.07 30.77 14.54
C PRO A 36 -44.37 30.38 15.28
N ALA A 37 -44.34 29.23 15.96
CA ALA A 37 -45.41 28.73 16.81
C ALA A 37 -45.48 29.46 18.19
N PRO A 38 -46.67 29.57 18.81
CA PRO A 38 -46.89 30.35 20.03
C PRO A 38 -46.35 29.66 21.30
N ARG A 39 -45.86 30.48 22.25
CA ARG A 39 -45.52 30.09 23.62
C ARG A 39 -46.79 29.81 24.42
N GLY A 40 -46.91 28.61 24.97
CA GLY A 40 -47.97 28.20 25.88
C GLY A 40 -47.51 27.20 26.93
N GLU A 41 -47.40 27.71 28.16
CA GLU A 41 -47.70 27.10 29.47
C GLU A 41 -46.95 25.85 30.02
N ARG A 42 -46.62 26.00 31.31
CA ARG A 42 -45.85 25.10 32.18
C ARG A 42 -46.68 23.87 32.55
N GLY A 43 -46.23 22.70 32.12
CA GLY A 43 -46.60 21.41 32.69
C GLY A 43 -45.41 20.81 33.43
N LEU A 44 -45.60 20.44 34.70
CA LEU A 44 -44.62 19.80 35.58
C LEU A 44 -44.17 18.46 34.94
N LEU A 45 -42.91 18.35 34.51
CA LEU A 45 -42.31 17.08 34.08
C LEU A 45 -41.78 16.31 35.31
N PRO A 46 -41.93 14.98 35.35
CA PRO A 46 -41.39 14.16 36.43
C PRO A 46 -39.85 14.20 36.44
N GLN A 47 -39.27 14.27 37.64
CA GLN A 47 -37.82 14.35 37.84
C GLN A 47 -37.11 13.12 37.23
N PRO A 48 -36.01 13.30 36.48
CA PRO A 48 -35.21 12.19 35.98
C PRO A 48 -34.51 11.46 37.14
N ARG A 49 -34.50 10.12 37.08
CA ARG A 49 -33.70 9.30 38.01
C ARG A 49 -32.21 9.65 37.87
N PRO A 50 -31.40 9.55 38.93
CA PRO A 50 -29.97 9.81 38.84
C PRO A 50 -29.35 8.85 37.81
N ALA A 51 -28.66 9.43 36.82
CA ALA A 51 -27.89 8.68 35.85
C ALA A 51 -26.82 7.88 36.58
N GLY A 52 -26.84 6.56 36.40
CA GLY A 52 -25.72 5.72 36.75
C GLY A 52 -24.49 6.19 35.98
N ASP A 53 -23.37 6.25 36.67
CA ASP A 53 -22.06 6.68 36.20
C ASP A 53 -21.45 5.64 35.25
N ASP A 54 -22.17 5.26 34.19
CA ASP A 54 -21.63 4.51 33.04
C ASP A 54 -20.86 5.51 32.16
N ALA A 55 -19.82 6.10 32.74
CA ALA A 55 -18.78 6.74 31.97
C ALA A 55 -18.15 5.65 31.09
N VAL A 56 -18.56 5.60 29.81
CA VAL A 56 -17.88 4.83 28.77
C VAL A 56 -16.42 5.23 28.81
N ARG A 57 -15.61 4.39 29.45
CA ARG A 57 -14.19 4.61 29.58
C ARG A 57 -13.64 4.75 28.16
N PRO A 58 -12.96 5.85 27.80
CA PRO A 58 -12.42 6.00 26.45
C PRO A 58 -11.56 4.78 26.15
N MET A 59 -11.94 4.03 25.13
CA MET A 59 -11.14 2.90 24.68
C MET A 59 -9.77 3.49 24.32
N PRO A 60 -8.66 2.99 24.90
CA PRO A 60 -7.35 3.46 24.52
C PRO A 60 -7.23 3.36 22.99
N PRO A 61 -6.60 4.34 22.32
CA PRO A 61 -6.42 4.25 20.88
C PRO A 61 -5.82 2.87 20.56
N PRO A 62 -6.32 2.18 19.52
CA PRO A 62 -5.73 0.91 19.13
C PRO A 62 -4.23 1.11 19.03
N ARG A 63 -3.45 0.27 19.72
CA ARG A 63 -1.99 0.29 19.54
C ARG A 63 -1.74 0.17 18.05
N PRO A 64 -0.87 1.01 17.45
CA PRO A 64 -0.60 0.92 16.03
C PRO A 64 -0.22 -0.52 15.72
N VAL A 65 -0.98 -1.16 14.83
CA VAL A 65 -0.67 -2.49 14.34
C VAL A 65 0.67 -2.37 13.64
N THR A 66 1.70 -3.04 14.15
CA THR A 66 3.01 -3.00 13.51
C THR A 66 2.89 -3.69 12.15
N ARG A 67 2.98 -2.91 11.09
CA ARG A 67 2.93 -3.38 9.69
C ARG A 67 4.30 -3.91 9.28
N VAL A 68 4.27 -4.85 8.34
CA VAL A 68 5.45 -5.43 7.72
C VAL A 68 5.45 -5.06 6.23
N TYR A 69 6.45 -4.31 5.80
CA TYR A 69 6.61 -3.94 4.40
C TYR A 69 7.24 -5.08 3.61
N ALA A 70 6.57 -5.60 2.58
CA ALA A 70 7.09 -6.66 1.71
C ALA A 70 7.55 -6.11 0.35
N ASP A 71 8.81 -6.40 0.00
CA ASP A 71 9.35 -6.15 -1.34
C ASP A 71 8.98 -7.26 -2.34
N GLY A 72 9.35 -7.11 -3.62
CA GLY A 72 9.08 -8.15 -4.61
C GLY A 72 9.78 -9.48 -4.31
N SER A 73 10.94 -9.45 -3.64
CA SER A 73 11.70 -10.67 -3.30
C SER A 73 10.99 -11.52 -2.25
N ALA A 74 10.37 -10.91 -1.24
CA ALA A 74 9.52 -11.57 -0.26
C ALA A 74 8.20 -12.05 -0.87
N LEU A 75 7.52 -11.19 -1.65
CA LEU A 75 6.28 -11.58 -2.32
C LEU A 75 6.49 -12.77 -3.29
N SER A 76 7.66 -12.88 -3.91
CA SER A 76 7.97 -14.00 -4.80
C SER A 76 7.92 -15.38 -4.11
N ARG A 77 7.97 -15.43 -2.76
CA ARG A 77 7.86 -16.66 -1.97
C ARG A 77 6.46 -17.27 -1.97
N TYR A 78 5.45 -16.51 -2.40
CA TYR A 78 4.13 -17.07 -2.70
C TYR A 78 4.14 -17.96 -3.94
N LEU A 79 5.09 -17.79 -4.87
CA LEU A 79 5.11 -18.53 -6.12
C LEU A 79 5.53 -19.99 -5.89
N VAL A 80 4.85 -20.91 -6.58
CA VAL A 80 5.21 -22.33 -6.58
C VAL A 80 6.67 -22.52 -7.01
N GLY A 81 7.39 -23.38 -6.30
CA GLY A 81 8.81 -23.64 -6.50
C GLY A 81 9.75 -22.52 -6.04
N ALA A 82 9.25 -21.45 -5.41
CA ALA A 82 10.14 -20.45 -4.83
C ALA A 82 10.93 -21.04 -3.64
N PRO A 83 12.23 -20.71 -3.48
CA PRO A 83 12.99 -21.12 -2.30
C PRO A 83 12.33 -20.61 -1.02
N CYS A 84 12.44 -21.34 0.09
CA CYS A 84 11.87 -20.97 1.41
C CYS A 84 10.34 -20.76 1.41
N ARG A 85 9.62 -21.18 0.35
CA ARG A 85 8.17 -21.03 0.23
C ARG A 85 7.40 -21.56 1.43
N ASP A 86 7.72 -22.76 1.90
CA ASP A 86 6.95 -23.40 2.97
C ASP A 86 7.07 -22.61 4.29
N HIS A 87 8.27 -22.11 4.59
CA HIS A 87 8.52 -21.24 5.74
C HIS A 87 7.79 -19.89 5.58
N TRP A 88 7.81 -19.32 4.38
CA TRP A 88 7.08 -18.09 4.08
C TRP A 88 5.58 -18.27 4.26
N LEU A 89 4.98 -19.34 3.73
CA LEU A 89 3.55 -19.61 3.86
C LEU A 89 3.13 -19.84 5.30
N ALA A 90 3.91 -20.60 6.06
CA ALA A 90 3.65 -20.83 7.48
C ALA A 90 3.66 -19.50 8.26
N TRP A 91 4.65 -18.65 8.00
CA TRP A 91 4.72 -17.33 8.62
C TRP A 91 3.58 -16.40 8.15
N ALA A 92 3.30 -16.36 6.85
CA ALA A 92 2.27 -15.50 6.27
C ALA A 92 0.86 -15.88 6.75
N ALA A 93 0.58 -17.16 7.02
CA ALA A 93 -0.71 -17.59 7.58
C ALA A 93 -1.09 -16.85 8.88
N GLU A 94 -0.09 -16.41 9.65
CA GLU A 94 -0.28 -15.67 10.90
C GLU A 94 -0.14 -14.14 10.73
N HIS A 95 0.57 -13.67 9.70
CA HIS A 95 1.01 -12.27 9.57
C HIS A 95 0.51 -11.54 8.32
N GLU A 96 -0.18 -12.21 7.39
CA GLU A 96 -0.56 -11.63 6.10
C GLU A 96 -1.42 -10.36 6.22
N SER A 97 -2.30 -10.29 7.23
CA SER A 97 -3.10 -9.09 7.51
C SER A 97 -2.26 -7.86 7.90
N GLN A 98 -0.99 -8.04 8.26
CA GLN A 98 -0.04 -6.98 8.60
C GLN A 98 0.83 -6.58 7.40
N LEU A 99 0.80 -7.36 6.31
CA LEU A 99 1.61 -7.10 5.13
C LEU A 99 1.10 -5.89 4.37
N VAL A 100 2.03 -5.00 4.05
CA VAL A 100 1.83 -3.89 3.11
C VAL A 100 2.90 -3.96 2.02
N THR A 101 2.59 -3.52 0.81
CA THR A 101 3.56 -3.39 -0.28
C THR A 101 3.26 -2.17 -1.14
N THR A 102 4.10 -1.86 -2.13
CA THR A 102 3.86 -0.80 -3.11
C THR A 102 3.55 -1.38 -4.49
N PRO A 103 3.04 -0.57 -5.44
CA PRO A 103 2.93 -0.98 -6.83
C PRO A 103 4.26 -1.50 -7.43
N LEU A 104 5.41 -1.03 -6.92
CA LEU A 104 6.73 -1.54 -7.29
C LEU A 104 6.88 -3.02 -6.91
N GLY A 105 6.60 -3.39 -5.66
CA GLY A 105 6.69 -4.79 -5.19
C GLY A 105 5.79 -5.74 -5.98
N LEU A 106 4.57 -5.30 -6.33
CA LEU A 106 3.68 -6.10 -7.19
C LEU A 106 4.21 -6.22 -8.63
N THR A 107 4.83 -5.17 -9.17
CA THR A 107 5.43 -5.21 -10.51
C THR A 107 6.60 -6.18 -10.55
N GLU A 108 7.44 -6.19 -9.51
CA GLU A 108 8.53 -7.15 -9.36
C GLU A 108 8.03 -8.59 -9.23
N LEU A 109 7.00 -8.83 -8.41
CA LEU A 109 6.35 -10.14 -8.30
C LEU A 109 5.85 -10.63 -9.67
N ARG A 110 5.12 -9.78 -10.40
CA ARG A 110 4.60 -10.11 -11.73
C ARG A 110 5.71 -10.41 -12.72
N ARG A 111 6.82 -9.66 -12.66
CA ARG A 111 8.02 -9.90 -13.49
C ARG A 111 8.65 -11.27 -13.23
N VAL A 112 8.66 -11.72 -11.98
CA VAL A 112 9.16 -13.06 -11.61
C VAL A 112 8.17 -14.17 -12.00
N ALA A 113 6.87 -13.89 -11.88
CA ALA A 113 5.80 -14.85 -12.16
C ALA A 113 5.60 -15.10 -13.66
N GLN A 114 5.66 -14.06 -14.50
CA GLN A 114 5.37 -14.13 -15.93
C GLN A 114 6.12 -15.26 -16.67
N PRO A 115 7.46 -15.42 -16.57
CA PRO A 115 8.17 -16.48 -17.28
C PRO A 115 7.88 -17.89 -16.74
N ARG A 116 7.20 -18.02 -15.58
CA ARG A 116 6.83 -19.30 -14.96
C ARG A 116 5.44 -19.80 -15.38
N GLY A 117 4.73 -19.05 -16.23
CA GLY A 117 3.44 -19.46 -16.81
C GLY A 117 2.20 -18.98 -16.05
N VAL A 118 1.06 -19.51 -16.46
CA VAL A 118 -0.27 -19.04 -16.05
C VAL A 118 -0.52 -19.25 -14.56
N GLU A 119 -0.11 -20.38 -13.99
CA GLU A 119 -0.30 -20.67 -12.56
C GLU A 119 0.41 -19.63 -11.68
N ALA A 120 1.69 -19.35 -11.94
CA ALA A 120 2.45 -18.35 -11.19
C ALA A 120 1.88 -16.94 -11.38
N THR A 121 1.38 -16.62 -12.58
CA THR A 121 0.70 -15.35 -12.86
C THR A 121 -0.59 -15.23 -12.06
N GLY A 122 -1.36 -16.31 -11.94
CA GLY A 122 -2.55 -16.39 -11.10
C GLY A 122 -2.22 -16.11 -9.63
N VAL A 123 -1.20 -16.79 -9.08
CA VAL A 123 -0.74 -16.54 -7.71
C VAL A 123 -0.32 -15.08 -7.50
N ALA A 124 0.40 -14.48 -8.47
CA ALA A 124 0.80 -13.08 -8.38
C ALA A 124 -0.39 -12.11 -8.40
N HIS A 125 -1.47 -12.46 -9.12
CA HIS A 125 -2.73 -11.73 -9.10
C HIS A 125 -3.41 -11.87 -7.72
N ASP A 126 -3.55 -13.09 -7.21
CA ASP A 126 -4.19 -13.37 -5.91
C ASP A 126 -3.47 -12.70 -4.74
N VAL A 127 -2.13 -12.57 -4.80
CA VAL A 127 -1.36 -11.80 -3.81
C VAL A 127 -1.74 -10.32 -3.86
N GLY A 128 -1.92 -9.75 -5.05
CA GLY A 128 -2.30 -8.35 -5.22
C GLY A 128 -3.70 -8.00 -4.71
N GLU A 129 -4.60 -8.99 -4.64
CA GLU A 129 -5.94 -8.82 -4.07
C GLU A 129 -5.98 -8.98 -2.54
N ARG A 130 -4.99 -9.66 -1.95
CA ARG A 130 -4.95 -9.97 -0.50
C ARG A 130 -4.05 -9.04 0.31
N VAL A 131 -2.93 -8.60 -0.26
CA VAL A 131 -1.95 -7.74 0.42
C VAL A 131 -2.30 -6.28 0.20
N GLU A 132 -2.27 -5.48 1.27
CA GLU A 132 -2.54 -4.05 1.20
C GLU A 132 -1.48 -3.33 0.34
N VAL A 133 -1.92 -2.58 -0.67
CA VAL A 133 -1.03 -1.83 -1.58
C VAL A 133 -1.05 -0.35 -1.23
N ILE A 134 0.01 0.12 -0.59
CA ILE A 134 0.22 1.53 -0.28
C ILE A 134 0.81 2.28 -1.48
N ARG A 135 0.32 3.48 -1.74
CA ARG A 135 0.83 4.34 -2.81
C ARG A 135 2.12 5.03 -2.39
N PHE A 136 2.99 5.28 -3.37
CA PHE A 136 4.11 6.18 -3.15
C PHE A 136 3.62 7.59 -2.83
N SER A 137 4.08 8.13 -1.71
CA SER A 137 3.85 9.50 -1.29
C SER A 137 5.08 10.36 -1.56
N ASP A 138 4.94 11.68 -1.52
CA ASP A 138 6.10 12.56 -1.58
C ASP A 138 7.08 12.31 -0.41
N GLN A 139 6.57 11.87 0.75
CA GLN A 139 7.40 11.46 1.89
C GLN A 139 8.24 10.24 1.51
N THR A 140 7.67 9.28 0.77
CA THR A 140 8.42 8.12 0.27
C THR A 140 9.57 8.57 -0.62
N LEU A 141 9.28 9.42 -1.60
CA LEU A 141 10.29 9.87 -2.55
C LEU A 141 11.39 10.68 -1.85
N ARG A 142 11.01 11.56 -0.90
CA ARG A 142 11.98 12.30 -0.08
C ARG A 142 12.86 11.37 0.77
N ALA A 143 12.29 10.30 1.33
CA ALA A 143 13.07 9.32 2.09
C ALA A 143 14.02 8.54 1.17
N ALA A 144 13.55 8.09 0.00
CA ALA A 144 14.37 7.39 -0.99
C ALA A 144 15.57 8.23 -1.48
N THR A 145 15.36 9.52 -1.77
CA THR A 145 16.43 10.43 -2.21
C THR A 145 17.57 10.58 -1.19
N LYS A 146 17.28 10.43 0.12
CA LYS A 146 18.32 10.52 1.17
C LYS A 146 19.32 9.37 1.10
N VAL A 147 18.91 8.22 0.57
CA VAL A 147 19.72 6.99 0.51
C VAL A 147 20.13 6.61 -0.90
N SER A 148 19.57 7.26 -1.93
CA SER A 148 19.82 6.94 -3.34
C SER A 148 21.25 7.22 -3.81
N GLY A 149 22.06 7.94 -3.04
CA GLY A 149 23.49 8.14 -3.35
C GLY A 149 24.36 6.90 -3.12
N VAL A 150 23.85 5.91 -2.36
CA VAL A 150 24.57 4.70 -1.97
C VAL A 150 23.81 3.40 -2.24
N LEU A 151 22.52 3.48 -2.59
CA LEU A 151 21.67 2.33 -2.88
C LEU A 151 21.22 2.28 -4.34
N ARG A 152 20.97 1.08 -4.86
CA ARG A 152 20.26 0.91 -6.14
C ARG A 152 18.88 1.59 -6.09
N PRO A 153 18.39 2.18 -7.21
CA PRO A 153 17.14 2.96 -7.20
C PRO A 153 15.91 2.24 -6.64
N PHE A 154 15.71 0.96 -6.96
CA PHE A 154 14.55 0.21 -6.45
C PHE A 154 14.68 -0.14 -4.97
N VAL A 155 15.89 -0.45 -4.49
CA VAL A 155 16.14 -0.62 -3.05
C VAL A 155 15.85 0.69 -2.30
N ALA A 156 16.32 1.83 -2.83
CA ALA A 156 16.03 3.15 -2.27
C ALA A 156 14.52 3.45 -2.19
N LEU A 157 13.74 3.04 -3.20
CA LEU A 157 12.28 3.19 -3.20
C LEU A 157 11.59 2.29 -2.18
N HIS A 158 12.02 1.03 -2.03
CA HIS A 158 11.48 0.12 -1.02
C HIS A 158 11.73 0.63 0.39
N ILE A 159 12.98 0.97 0.73
CA ILE A 159 13.29 1.51 2.06
C ILE A 159 12.62 2.87 2.28
N GLY A 160 12.55 3.72 1.25
CA GLY A 160 11.82 4.98 1.32
C GLY A 160 10.35 4.79 1.66
N ALA A 161 9.69 3.77 1.09
CA ALA A 161 8.30 3.45 1.39
C ALA A 161 8.12 2.93 2.82
N ALA A 162 9.01 2.02 3.25
CA ALA A 162 8.99 1.48 4.60
C ALA A 162 9.17 2.58 5.66
N LEU A 163 10.14 3.49 5.47
CA LEU A 163 10.42 4.58 6.41
C LEU A 163 9.36 5.68 6.41
N ALA A 164 8.64 5.87 5.30
CA ALA A 164 7.60 6.90 5.22
C ALA A 164 6.26 6.46 5.81
N HIS A 165 6.05 5.16 5.98
CA HIS A 165 4.80 4.62 6.52
C HIS A 165 4.89 4.52 8.07
N PRO A 166 4.06 5.27 8.82
CA PRO A 166 4.23 5.41 10.28
C PRO A 166 4.08 4.10 11.06
N ASP A 167 3.27 3.17 10.55
CA ASP A 167 3.01 1.90 11.22
C ASP A 167 4.00 0.77 10.82
N VAL A 168 4.91 1.00 9.87
CA VAL A 168 5.86 -0.03 9.44
C VAL A 168 7.01 -0.13 10.45
N GLY A 169 7.11 -1.28 11.12
CA GLY A 169 8.22 -1.59 12.03
C GLY A 169 9.14 -2.69 11.52
N ALA A 170 8.80 -3.31 10.40
CA ALA A 170 9.54 -4.43 9.84
C ALA A 170 9.53 -4.44 8.30
N VAL A 171 10.55 -5.04 7.71
CA VAL A 171 10.69 -5.25 6.27
C VAL A 171 10.86 -6.75 6.00
N ALA A 172 9.90 -7.32 5.29
CA ALA A 172 10.03 -8.63 4.70
C ALA A 172 10.81 -8.53 3.38
N THR A 173 12.00 -9.13 3.34
CA THR A 173 12.87 -9.13 2.17
C THR A 173 13.82 -10.31 2.17
N TYR A 174 14.26 -10.71 0.98
CA TYR A 174 15.36 -11.64 0.74
C TYR A 174 16.46 -11.00 -0.12
N ASP A 175 16.41 -9.68 -0.35
CA ASP A 175 17.48 -8.90 -0.96
C ASP A 175 18.46 -8.43 0.13
N VAL A 176 19.74 -8.72 -0.07
CA VAL A 176 20.77 -8.47 0.96
C VAL A 176 20.95 -6.97 1.25
N GLU A 177 20.89 -6.13 0.22
CA GLU A 177 21.10 -4.69 0.34
C GLU A 177 19.90 -4.05 1.06
N LEU A 178 18.67 -4.48 0.73
CA LEU A 178 17.47 -4.02 1.44
C LEU A 178 17.45 -4.50 2.90
N ALA A 179 17.86 -5.74 3.17
CA ALA A 179 17.96 -6.26 4.54
C ALA A 179 18.95 -5.44 5.39
N GLN A 180 20.15 -5.19 4.85
CA GLN A 180 21.18 -4.39 5.52
C GLN A 180 20.70 -2.98 5.85
N VAL A 181 20.16 -2.25 4.86
CA VAL A 181 19.71 -0.88 5.08
C VAL A 181 18.50 -0.82 6.03
N SER A 182 17.61 -1.82 5.99
CA SER A 182 16.48 -1.91 6.92
C SER A 182 16.95 -2.06 8.36
N ALA A 183 17.91 -2.96 8.60
CA ALA A 183 18.52 -3.14 9.91
C ALA A 183 19.23 -1.86 10.40
N LEU A 184 19.96 -1.15 9.52
CA LEU A 184 20.62 0.13 9.84
C LEU A 184 19.63 1.22 10.26
N HIS A 185 18.41 1.20 9.71
CA HIS A 185 17.34 2.12 10.09
C HIS A 185 16.49 1.63 11.28
N GLY A 186 16.86 0.52 11.93
CA GLY A 186 16.16 -0.02 13.09
C GLY A 186 14.87 -0.77 12.75
N LEU A 187 14.63 -1.11 11.48
CA LEU A 187 13.52 -1.95 11.08
C LEU A 187 13.88 -3.43 11.30
N THR A 188 12.93 -4.21 11.82
CA THR A 188 13.09 -5.66 11.93
C THR A 188 13.11 -6.27 10.53
N VAL A 189 14.11 -7.10 10.21
CA VAL A 189 14.13 -7.83 8.94
C VAL A 189 13.43 -9.18 9.11
N VAL A 190 12.51 -9.47 8.19
CA VAL A 190 11.71 -10.70 8.19
C VAL A 190 12.06 -11.53 6.95
N SER A 191 12.67 -12.69 7.16
CA SER A 191 13.05 -13.61 6.08
C SER A 191 12.82 -15.07 6.48
N PRO A 192 11.55 -15.53 6.58
CA PRO A 192 11.23 -16.89 6.97
C PRO A 192 12.06 -17.94 6.20
N GLY A 193 12.63 -18.89 6.93
CA GLY A 193 13.49 -19.93 6.37
C GLY A 193 14.96 -19.51 6.18
N TRP A 194 15.36 -18.30 6.56
CA TRP A 194 16.76 -17.89 6.67
C TRP A 194 17.12 -17.64 8.15
N PRO A 195 18.41 -17.83 8.53
CA PRO A 195 18.87 -17.47 9.88
C PRO A 195 18.65 -15.99 10.19
N SER A 196 18.51 -15.66 11.47
CA SER A 196 18.58 -14.26 11.92
C SER A 196 19.90 -13.62 11.49
N SER A 197 19.88 -12.34 11.14
CA SER A 197 21.07 -11.59 10.73
C SER A 197 21.82 -12.17 9.51
N TRP A 198 21.13 -12.92 8.63
CA TRP A 198 21.76 -13.54 7.45
C TRP A 198 22.45 -12.54 6.50
N TRP A 199 22.03 -11.27 6.55
CA TRP A 199 22.53 -10.15 5.76
C TRP A 199 23.85 -9.58 6.27
N GLU A 200 24.31 -10.02 7.44
CA GLU A 200 25.61 -9.63 8.02
C GLU A 200 26.76 -10.50 7.51
N ARG A 201 26.49 -11.53 6.70
CA ARG A 201 27.54 -12.37 6.12
C ARG A 201 28.34 -11.56 5.12
N GLU A 202 29.64 -11.45 5.38
CA GLU A 202 30.62 -10.91 4.44
C GLU A 202 30.55 -11.70 3.13
N GLY A 203 30.44 -10.97 2.01
CA GLY A 203 30.51 -11.51 0.66
C GLY A 203 31.94 -11.79 0.23
#